data_AF-A0A6V7JQN7-F1
#
_entry.id   AF-A0A6V7JQN7-F1
#
_cell.length_a   1.000
_cell.length_b   1.000
_cell.length_c   1.000
_cell.angle_alpha   90.00
_cell.angle_beta   90.00
_cell.angle_gamma   90.00
#
_symmetry.space_group_name_H-M   'P 1'
#
loop_
_entity.id
_entity.type
_entity.pdbx_description
1 polymer ?
#
loop_
_entity_poly.entity_id
_entity_poly.type
_entity_poly.pdbx_seq_one_letter_code
_entity_poly.pdbx_strand_id
1 'polypeptide(L)'
;QEMLLRDPSKYIPVYLPPENKGYVTNVFVNELIGIDSGSEHPLPWYPPSCPSPATYDQKIISQALLKASTTNNTPEPSLAGYLSDLVKGAELAEIGQRILTATRSKVAAPWVLSVLASLHWRVVGKPRNALDCLQHALNEVPKRFRDVPLVSIASIAQKVGMGEEALKIMKEAVKINSVE
;
A
#
# COMPACT_ATOMS: atom_id res chain seq x y z
N GLN A 1 -24.63 -2.91 -5.13
CA GLN A 1 -23.18 -3.03 -4.86
C GLN A 1 -22.32 -2.61 -6.05
N GLU A 2 -22.65 -2.99 -7.30
CA GLU A 2 -21.90 -2.57 -8.51
C GLU A 2 -21.95 -1.06 -8.81
N MET A 3 -22.97 -0.36 -8.33
CA MET A 3 -23.18 1.07 -8.59
C MET A 3 -22.21 2.00 -7.85
N LEU A 4 -21.61 1.54 -6.73
CA LEU A 4 -20.64 2.34 -5.95
C LEU A 4 -19.26 2.43 -6.64
N LEU A 5 -18.89 1.41 -7.41
CA LEU A 5 -17.60 1.36 -8.08
C LEU A 5 -17.54 2.21 -9.36
N ARG A 6 -18.70 2.65 -9.87
CA ARG A 6 -18.81 3.41 -11.13
C ARG A 6 -18.91 4.93 -10.94
N ASP A 7 -19.16 5.40 -9.72
CA ASP A 7 -19.33 6.82 -9.41
C ASP A 7 -18.11 7.35 -8.64
N PRO A 8 -17.23 8.17 -9.27
CA PRO A 8 -16.06 8.74 -8.62
C PRO A 8 -16.41 9.63 -7.41
N SER A 9 -17.63 10.18 -7.37
CA SER A 9 -18.11 10.99 -6.24
C SER A 9 -18.42 10.17 -4.99
N LYS A 10 -18.44 8.83 -5.11
CA LYS A 10 -18.66 7.86 -4.03
C LYS A 10 -17.42 7.01 -3.74
N TYR A 11 -16.23 7.56 -3.99
CA TYR A 11 -14.97 6.92 -3.66
C TYR A 11 -14.77 6.84 -2.14
N ILE A 12 -14.51 5.63 -1.64
CA ILE A 12 -14.12 5.38 -0.25
C ILE A 12 -12.76 4.67 -0.30
N PRO A 13 -11.67 5.30 0.20
CA PRO A 13 -10.37 4.64 0.33
C PRO A 13 -10.45 3.33 1.10
N VAL A 14 -9.96 2.23 0.49
CA VAL A 14 -9.87 0.92 1.14
C VAL A 14 -8.41 0.49 1.27
N TYR A 15 -8.06 -0.09 2.42
CA TYR A 15 -6.77 -0.69 2.70
C TYR A 15 -7.01 -1.95 3.53
N LEU A 16 -6.35 -3.05 3.15
CA LEU A 16 -6.38 -4.31 3.92
C LEU A 16 -5.04 -4.41 4.68
N PRO A 17 -5.03 -4.26 6.01
CA PRO A 17 -3.80 -4.29 6.79
C PRO A 17 -3.16 -5.69 6.79
N PRO A 18 -1.84 -5.85 6.53
CA PRO A 18 -1.13 -7.12 6.69
C PRO A 18 -1.31 -7.79 8.06
N GLU A 19 -1.62 -7.01 9.09
CA GLU A 19 -1.97 -7.41 10.45
C GLU A 19 -3.14 -8.39 10.48
N ASN A 20 -4.11 -8.24 9.57
CA ASN A 20 -5.22 -9.18 9.42
C ASN A 20 -4.77 -10.56 8.90
N LYS A 21 -3.53 -10.68 8.40
CA LYS A 21 -2.90 -11.92 7.97
C LYS A 21 -1.83 -12.41 8.96
N GLY A 22 -1.80 -11.84 10.17
CA GLY A 22 -0.93 -12.25 11.28
C GLY A 22 0.45 -11.57 11.32
N TYR A 23 0.66 -10.50 10.55
CA TYR A 23 1.93 -9.76 10.57
C TYR A 23 1.95 -8.68 11.65
N VAL A 24 3.07 -8.55 12.38
CA VAL A 24 3.27 -7.53 13.42
C VAL A 24 4.03 -6.33 12.85
N THR A 25 3.35 -5.56 12.01
CA THR A 25 3.90 -4.44 11.23
C THR A 25 4.54 -3.34 12.08
N ASN A 26 3.97 -3.02 13.25
CA ASN A 26 4.53 -2.07 14.20
C ASN A 26 5.93 -2.53 14.65
N VAL A 27 6.10 -3.83 14.92
CA VAL A 27 7.39 -4.40 15.33
C VAL A 27 8.44 -4.28 14.23
N PHE A 28 8.02 -4.41 12.97
CA PHE A 28 8.91 -4.34 11.81
C PHE A 28 9.51 -2.94 11.58
N VAL A 29 8.76 -1.89 11.90
CA VAL A 29 9.18 -0.50 11.67
C VAL A 29 9.66 0.22 12.93
N ASN A 30 9.77 -0.49 14.06
CA ASN A 30 10.28 0.03 15.32
C ASN A 30 11.38 -0.89 15.87
N GLU A 31 11.00 -1.91 16.66
CA GLU A 31 11.94 -2.74 17.42
C GLU A 31 12.94 -3.48 16.53
N LEU A 32 12.49 -4.04 15.39
CA LEU A 32 13.40 -4.78 14.51
C LEU A 32 14.39 -3.90 13.75
N ILE A 33 14.16 -2.59 13.69
CA ILE A 33 15.13 -1.63 13.15
C ILE A 33 15.92 -0.91 14.25
N GLY A 34 15.82 -1.38 15.50
CA GLY A 34 16.58 -0.89 16.63
C GLY A 34 16.12 0.48 17.12
N ILE A 35 14.85 0.83 16.95
CA ILE A 35 14.28 2.07 17.48
C ILE A 35 13.33 1.74 18.62
N ASP A 36 13.68 2.22 19.81
CA ASP A 36 12.88 2.03 21.01
C ASP A 36 11.56 2.79 20.95
N SER A 37 10.57 2.30 21.69
CA SER A 37 9.27 2.95 21.83
C SER A 37 9.42 4.40 22.32
N GLY A 38 8.90 5.36 21.54
CA GLY A 38 8.91 6.79 21.87
C GLY A 38 10.20 7.53 21.49
N SER A 39 11.23 6.83 20.99
CA SER A 39 12.39 7.47 20.36
C SER A 39 12.08 7.83 18.92
N GLU A 40 12.67 8.89 18.37
CA GLU A 40 12.55 9.27 16.97
C GLU A 40 13.63 8.60 16.10
N HIS A 41 13.33 8.38 14.83
CA HIS A 41 14.34 7.96 13.86
C HIS A 41 15.34 9.11 13.64
N PRO A 42 16.67 8.85 13.57
CA PRO A 42 17.64 9.89 13.27
C PRO A 42 17.37 10.59 11.92
N LEU A 43 17.58 11.91 11.88
CA LEU A 43 17.53 12.71 10.65
C LEU A 43 18.76 12.44 9.75
N PRO A 44 18.66 12.66 8.43
CA PRO A 44 17.49 13.11 7.68
C PRO A 44 16.49 11.99 7.35
N TRP A 45 15.21 12.35 7.26
CA TRP A 45 14.16 11.43 6.86
C TRP A 45 13.92 11.43 5.36
N TYR A 46 13.80 10.25 4.79
CA TYR A 46 13.50 9.99 3.39
C TYR A 46 12.19 9.22 3.26
N PRO A 47 11.45 9.39 2.14
CA PRO A 47 10.25 8.60 1.90
C PRO A 47 10.59 7.12 1.69
N PRO A 48 9.60 6.21 1.85
CA PRO A 48 9.82 4.79 1.59
C PRO A 48 10.09 4.57 0.10
N SER A 49 10.93 3.58 -0.18
CA SER A 49 11.32 3.23 -1.55
C SER A 49 11.02 1.77 -1.84
N CYS A 50 10.45 1.53 -3.02
CA CYS A 50 10.23 0.20 -3.56
C CYS A 50 10.98 0.11 -4.90
N PRO A 51 11.53 -1.06 -5.25
CA PRO A 51 12.11 -1.26 -6.58
C PRO A 51 11.09 -0.93 -7.64
N SER A 52 11.43 -0.03 -8.57
CA SER A 52 10.59 0.20 -9.74
C SER A 52 10.50 -1.12 -10.51
N PRO A 53 9.29 -1.65 -10.72
CA PRO A 53 9.13 -2.95 -11.35
C PRO A 53 9.57 -2.89 -12.82
N ALA A 54 10.36 -3.87 -13.26
CA ALA A 54 10.77 -3.97 -14.66
C ALA A 54 9.57 -4.18 -15.60
N THR A 55 8.56 -4.91 -15.12
CA THR A 55 7.31 -5.18 -15.83
C THR A 55 6.15 -5.14 -14.84
N TYR A 56 4.97 -4.75 -15.35
CA TYR A 56 3.72 -4.81 -14.60
C TYR A 56 2.91 -6.03 -15.02
N ASP A 57 2.18 -6.62 -14.07
CA ASP A 57 1.10 -7.55 -14.41
C ASP A 57 -0.03 -6.76 -15.05
N GLN A 58 -0.01 -6.65 -16.37
CA GLN A 58 -0.97 -5.86 -17.15
C GLN A 58 -2.42 -6.32 -16.98
N LYS A 59 -2.67 -7.51 -16.41
CA LYS A 59 -4.03 -7.97 -16.10
C LYS A 59 -4.59 -7.29 -14.85
N ILE A 60 -3.71 -6.81 -13.97
CA ILE A 60 -4.02 -6.18 -12.68
C ILE A 60 -3.69 -4.69 -12.70
N ILE A 61 -2.48 -4.31 -13.10
CA ILE A 61 -2.02 -2.92 -13.22
C ILE A 61 -1.82 -2.61 -14.70
N SER A 62 -2.87 -2.12 -15.35
CA SER A 62 -2.86 -1.80 -16.78
C SER A 62 -2.08 -0.52 -17.07
N GLN A 63 -1.58 -0.37 -18.30
CA GLN A 63 -0.97 0.89 -18.72
C GLN A 63 -1.93 2.09 -18.62
N ALA A 64 -3.24 1.87 -18.76
CA ALA A 64 -4.25 2.91 -18.57
C ALA A 64 -4.31 3.36 -17.11
N LEU A 65 -4.26 2.42 -16.16
CA LEU A 65 -4.18 2.71 -14.73
C LEU A 65 -2.92 3.48 -14.36
N LEU A 66 -1.77 3.09 -14.91
CA LEU A 66 -0.51 3.80 -14.71
C LEU A 66 -0.58 5.25 -15.20
N LYS A 67 -1.17 5.47 -16.38
CA LYS A 67 -1.35 6.81 -16.95
C LYS A 67 -2.28 7.65 -16.09
N ALA A 68 -3.45 7.13 -15.74
CA ALA A 68 -4.44 7.84 -14.92
C ALA A 68 -3.91 8.20 -13.52
N SER A 69 -3.06 7.33 -12.96
CA SER A 69 -2.41 7.56 -11.65
C SER A 69 -1.29 8.59 -11.67
N THR A 70 -0.86 9.06 -12.84
CA THR A 70 0.13 10.15 -12.94
C THR A 70 -0.53 11.52 -12.80
N THR A 71 -1.80 11.64 -13.20
CA THR A 71 -2.53 12.92 -13.25
C THR A 71 -3.38 13.20 -12.02
N ASN A 72 -3.71 12.17 -11.22
CA ASN A 72 -4.61 12.31 -10.07
C ASN A 72 -3.86 12.10 -8.75
N ASN A 73 -3.28 13.18 -8.22
CA ASN A 73 -2.39 13.16 -7.05
C ASN A 73 -3.06 13.59 -5.74
N THR A 74 -4.35 13.29 -5.58
CA THR A 74 -5.11 13.67 -4.38
C THR A 74 -4.71 12.79 -3.18
N PRO A 75 -4.33 13.34 -2.01
CA PRO A 75 -4.07 12.58 -0.78
C PRO A 75 -5.28 11.77 -0.29
N GLU A 76 -5.03 10.66 0.42
CA GLU A 76 -6.05 9.85 1.11
C GLU A 76 -5.89 9.97 2.65
N PRO A 77 -6.24 11.11 3.27
CA PRO A 77 -6.00 11.36 4.69
C PRO A 77 -6.78 10.41 5.61
N SER A 78 -7.91 9.86 5.17
CA SER A 78 -8.67 8.87 5.94
C SER A 78 -7.89 7.57 6.19
N LEU A 79 -6.82 7.31 5.42
CA LEU A 79 -5.94 6.17 5.62
C LEU A 79 -4.77 6.47 6.58
N ALA A 80 -4.57 7.73 6.99
CA ALA A 80 -3.43 8.12 7.81
C ALA A 80 -3.41 7.42 9.18
N GLY A 81 -4.58 7.08 9.73
CA GLY A 81 -4.69 6.35 11.00
C GLY A 81 -3.91 5.04 11.00
N TYR A 82 -3.94 4.28 9.90
CA TYR A 82 -3.17 3.05 9.77
C TYR A 82 -1.66 3.28 9.91
N LEU A 83 -1.14 4.42 9.42
CA LEU A 83 0.28 4.76 9.55
C LEU A 83 0.61 5.25 10.97
N SER A 84 -0.27 6.06 11.56
CA SER A 84 -0.11 6.53 12.94
C SER A 84 -0.13 5.38 13.96
N ASP A 85 -0.87 4.30 13.67
CA ASP A 85 -0.89 3.10 14.50
C ASP A 85 0.42 2.30 14.42
N LEU A 86 1.18 2.39 13.32
CA LEU A 86 2.50 1.77 13.19
C LEU A 86 3.52 2.41 14.12
N VAL A 87 3.48 3.74 14.23
CA VAL A 87 4.46 4.54 14.98
C VAL A 87 3.72 5.68 15.68
N LYS A 88 3.34 5.44 16.93
CA LYS A 88 2.53 6.38 17.70
C LYS A 88 3.26 7.71 17.88
N GLY A 89 2.59 8.80 17.51
CA GLY A 89 3.09 10.17 17.69
C GLY A 89 4.13 10.63 16.67
N ALA A 90 4.56 9.76 15.75
CA ALA A 90 5.53 10.11 14.72
C ALA A 90 4.90 10.92 13.57
N GLU A 91 5.73 11.75 12.94
CA GLU A 91 5.34 12.44 11.72
C GLU A 91 5.28 11.48 10.51
N LEU A 92 4.45 11.80 9.52
CA LEU A 92 4.34 11.00 8.30
C LEU A 92 5.69 10.81 7.58
N ALA A 93 6.56 11.82 7.61
CA ALA A 93 7.90 11.74 7.03
C ALA A 93 8.78 10.72 7.76
N GLU A 94 8.74 10.72 9.08
CA GLU A 94 9.47 9.76 9.92
C GLU A 94 8.96 8.33 9.70
N ILE A 95 7.64 8.13 9.64
CA ILE A 95 7.03 6.83 9.35
C ILE A 95 7.55 6.30 8.01
N GLY A 96 7.64 7.18 7.00
CA GLY A 96 8.23 6.86 5.72
C GLY A 96 9.69 6.39 5.82
N GLN A 97 10.49 7.09 6.63
CA GLN A 97 11.88 6.73 6.88
C GLN A 97 12.01 5.39 7.62
N ARG A 98 11.18 5.11 8.61
CA ARG A 98 11.18 3.83 9.32
C ARG A 98 10.84 2.66 8.40
N ILE A 99 9.85 2.82 7.52
CA ILE A 99 9.52 1.83 6.47
C ILE A 99 10.73 1.61 5.55
N LEU A 100 11.43 2.68 5.16
CA LEU A 100 12.64 2.58 4.34
C LEU A 100 13.75 1.80 5.06
N THR A 101 14.02 2.13 6.32
CA THR A 101 15.04 1.45 7.13
C THR A 101 14.70 -0.04 7.31
N ALA A 102 13.43 -0.37 7.58
CA ALA A 102 12.97 -1.75 7.67
C ALA A 102 13.18 -2.51 6.34
N THR A 103 12.90 -1.86 5.22
CA THR A 103 13.06 -2.45 3.88
C THR A 103 14.53 -2.75 3.59
N ARG A 104 15.44 -1.82 3.93
CA ARG A 104 16.88 -2.00 3.73
C ARG A 104 17.47 -3.06 4.67
N SER A 105 16.97 -3.12 5.89
CA SER A 105 17.43 -4.05 6.92
C SER A 105 16.86 -5.47 6.73
N LYS A 106 15.91 -5.66 5.80
CA LYS A 106 15.29 -6.95 5.47
C LYS A 106 14.71 -7.67 6.69
N VAL A 107 14.12 -6.91 7.62
CA VAL A 107 13.60 -7.42 8.90
C VAL A 107 12.25 -8.12 8.79
N ALA A 108 11.58 -7.98 7.65
CA ALA A 108 10.25 -8.53 7.40
C ALA A 108 10.11 -9.01 5.95
N ALA A 109 9.01 -9.71 5.66
CA ALA A 109 8.69 -10.15 4.31
C ALA A 109 8.62 -8.93 3.35
N PRO A 110 9.35 -8.94 2.21
CA PRO A 110 9.45 -7.78 1.32
C PRO A 110 8.09 -7.24 0.84
N TRP A 111 7.11 -8.12 0.61
CA TRP A 111 5.78 -7.72 0.17
C TRP A 111 5.03 -6.91 1.23
N VAL A 112 5.22 -7.20 2.53
CA VAL A 112 4.56 -6.49 3.64
C VAL A 112 5.06 -5.05 3.69
N LEU A 113 6.38 -4.86 3.69
CA LEU A 113 6.99 -3.52 3.70
C LEU A 113 6.63 -2.73 2.43
N SER A 114 6.47 -3.42 1.29
CA SER A 114 5.99 -2.80 0.05
C SER A 114 4.53 -2.35 0.16
N VAL A 115 3.66 -3.10 0.85
CA VAL A 115 2.28 -2.68 1.14
C VAL A 115 2.27 -1.46 2.06
N LEU A 116 3.09 -1.43 3.12
CA LEU A 116 3.21 -0.26 4.00
C LEU A 116 3.74 0.98 3.25
N ALA A 117 4.75 0.81 2.39
CA ALA A 117 5.26 1.86 1.53
C ALA A 117 4.18 2.38 0.57
N SER A 118 3.36 1.49 0.02
CA SER A 118 2.24 1.90 -0.85
C SER A 118 1.20 2.73 -0.08
N LEU A 119 0.90 2.35 1.16
CA LEU A 119 -0.01 3.09 2.04
C LEU A 119 0.51 4.50 2.32
N HIS A 120 1.81 4.63 2.62
CA HIS A 120 2.47 5.94 2.78
C HIS A 120 2.27 6.81 1.54
N TRP A 121 2.59 6.28 0.35
CA TRP A 121 2.42 7.03 -0.90
C TRP A 121 0.96 7.40 -1.19
N ARG A 122 -0.01 6.58 -0.82
CA ARG A 122 -1.44 6.90 -0.92
C ARG A 122 -1.85 8.05 -0.01
N VAL A 123 -1.39 8.04 1.24
CA VAL A 123 -1.62 9.13 2.20
C VAL A 123 -0.97 10.43 1.73
N VAL A 124 0.22 10.36 1.12
CA VAL A 124 0.90 11.53 0.53
C VAL A 124 0.22 12.03 -0.76
N GLY A 125 -0.57 11.19 -1.44
CA GLY A 125 -1.20 11.54 -2.72
C GLY A 125 -0.34 11.26 -3.95
N LYS A 126 0.54 10.25 -3.89
CA LYS A 126 1.33 9.78 -5.04
C LYS A 126 0.95 8.35 -5.45
N PRO A 127 -0.22 8.15 -6.10
CA PRO A 127 -0.69 6.80 -6.43
C PRO A 127 0.22 6.07 -7.41
N ARG A 128 0.97 6.77 -8.28
CA ARG A 128 1.96 6.12 -9.16
C ARG A 128 3.05 5.40 -8.34
N ASN A 129 3.62 6.05 -7.33
CA ASN A 129 4.59 5.45 -6.41
C ASN A 129 3.97 4.30 -5.61
N ALA A 130 2.70 4.44 -5.21
CA ALA A 130 1.98 3.35 -4.55
C ALA A 130 1.84 2.12 -5.46
N LEU A 131 1.54 2.31 -6.75
CA LEU A 131 1.44 1.20 -7.72
C LEU A 131 2.78 0.52 -7.98
N ASP A 132 3.91 1.24 -7.98
CA ASP A 132 5.25 0.64 -8.07
C ASP A 132 5.47 -0.32 -6.89
N CYS A 133 5.19 0.15 -5.67
CA CYS A 133 5.27 -0.65 -4.46
C CYS A 133 4.31 -1.85 -4.47
N LEU A 134 3.07 -1.66 -4.94
CA LEU A 134 2.08 -2.74 -5.02
C LEU A 134 2.44 -3.78 -6.07
N GLN A 135 3.06 -3.39 -7.19
CA GLN A 135 3.59 -4.34 -8.17
C GLN A 135 4.74 -5.15 -7.57
N HIS A 136 5.65 -4.52 -6.83
CA HIS A 136 6.70 -5.23 -6.11
C HIS A 136 6.10 -6.20 -5.08
N ALA A 137 5.07 -5.78 -4.34
CA ALA A 137 4.34 -6.66 -3.43
C ALA A 137 3.70 -7.85 -4.16
N LEU A 138 3.06 -7.65 -5.32
CA LEU A 138 2.45 -8.71 -6.11
C LEU A 138 3.43 -9.77 -6.62
N ASN A 139 4.69 -9.39 -6.82
CA ASN A 139 5.73 -10.33 -7.27
C ASN A 139 6.16 -11.27 -6.14
N GLU A 140 6.18 -10.76 -4.89
CA GLU A 140 6.75 -11.46 -3.73
C GLU A 140 5.69 -12.09 -2.81
N VAL A 141 4.43 -11.67 -2.90
CA VAL A 141 3.36 -12.10 -1.97
C VAL A 141 2.98 -13.58 -2.18
N PRO A 142 2.87 -14.38 -1.10
CA PRO A 142 2.30 -15.72 -1.19
C PRO A 142 0.87 -15.71 -1.73
N LYS A 143 0.49 -16.72 -2.52
CA LYS A 143 -0.84 -16.79 -3.17
C LYS A 143 -2.01 -16.56 -2.21
N ARG A 144 -1.92 -17.11 -0.98
CA ARG A 144 -2.95 -16.99 0.06
C ARG A 144 -3.16 -15.58 0.62
N PHE A 145 -2.21 -14.65 0.42
CA PHE A 145 -2.27 -13.27 0.89
C PHE A 145 -2.30 -12.25 -0.24
N ARG A 146 -2.50 -12.73 -1.48
CA ARG A 146 -2.49 -11.87 -2.67
C ARG A 146 -3.69 -10.91 -2.70
N ASP A 147 -4.73 -11.16 -1.91
CA ASP A 147 -5.86 -10.24 -1.67
C ASP A 147 -5.39 -8.89 -1.11
N VAL A 148 -4.39 -8.87 -0.23
CA VAL A 148 -3.87 -7.65 0.41
C VAL A 148 -3.42 -6.57 -0.60
N PRO A 149 -2.45 -6.84 -1.51
CA PRO A 149 -2.09 -5.85 -2.53
C PRO A 149 -3.21 -5.62 -3.56
N LEU A 150 -4.01 -6.64 -3.92
CA LEU A 150 -5.09 -6.48 -4.90
C LEU A 150 -6.17 -5.49 -4.43
N VAL A 151 -6.57 -5.53 -3.16
CA VAL A 151 -7.53 -4.57 -2.57
C VAL A 151 -7.00 -3.14 -2.69
N SER A 152 -5.72 -2.92 -2.39
CA SER A 152 -5.11 -1.59 -2.50
C SER A 152 -5.04 -1.10 -3.95
N ILE A 153 -4.70 -1.98 -4.91
CA ILE A 153 -4.67 -1.62 -6.34
C ILE A 153 -6.09 -1.28 -6.83
N ALA A 154 -7.10 -2.07 -6.45
CA ALA A 154 -8.48 -1.79 -6.82
C ALA A 154 -8.98 -0.46 -6.25
N SER A 155 -8.62 -0.13 -5.00
CA SER A 155 -8.93 1.17 -4.40
C SER A 155 -8.32 2.31 -5.21
N ILE A 156 -7.05 2.19 -5.63
CA ILE A 156 -6.40 3.19 -6.49
C ILE A 156 -7.11 3.29 -7.84
N ALA A 157 -7.47 2.17 -8.46
CA ALA A 157 -8.20 2.17 -9.73
C ALA A 157 -9.55 2.92 -9.62
N GLN A 158 -10.32 2.68 -8.55
CA GLN A 158 -11.57 3.40 -8.33
C GLN A 158 -11.32 4.91 -8.13
N LYS A 159 -10.31 5.28 -7.34
CA LYS A 159 -9.91 6.68 -7.10
C LYS A 159 -9.65 7.45 -8.39
N VAL A 160 -9.03 6.81 -9.36
CA VAL A 160 -8.69 7.42 -10.66
C VAL A 160 -9.80 7.27 -11.70
N GLY A 161 -11.01 6.86 -11.29
CA GLY A 161 -12.18 6.75 -12.16
C GLY A 161 -12.24 5.47 -12.99
N MET A 162 -11.39 4.48 -12.71
CA MET A 162 -11.33 3.21 -13.44
C MET A 162 -12.15 2.12 -12.74
N GLY A 163 -13.45 2.38 -12.60
CA GLY A 163 -14.38 1.53 -11.86
C GLY A 163 -14.48 0.08 -12.36
N GLU A 164 -14.41 -0.14 -13.67
CA GLU A 164 -14.46 -1.49 -14.26
C GLU A 164 -13.21 -2.31 -13.93
N GLU A 165 -12.02 -1.68 -13.99
CA GLU A 165 -10.77 -2.32 -13.58
C GLU A 165 -10.78 -2.60 -12.07
N ALA A 166 -11.22 -1.63 -11.26
CA ALA A 166 -11.38 -1.82 -9.82
C ALA A 166 -12.27 -3.03 -9.50
N LEU A 167 -13.43 -3.13 -10.16
CA LEU A 167 -14.35 -4.26 -9.99
C LEU A 167 -13.72 -5.60 -10.39
N LYS A 168 -12.99 -5.64 -11.51
CA LYS A 168 -12.29 -6.85 -11.97
C LYS A 168 -11.24 -7.29 -10.93
N ILE A 169 -10.42 -6.37 -10.44
CA ILE A 169 -9.36 -6.66 -9.47
C ILE A 169 -9.97 -7.11 -8.13
N MET A 170 -11.04 -6.46 -7.67
CA MET A 170 -11.77 -6.88 -6.46
C MET A 170 -12.35 -8.29 -6.57
N LYS A 171 -12.88 -8.67 -7.73
CA LYS A 171 -13.37 -10.05 -7.96
C LYS A 171 -12.24 -11.08 -7.81
N GLU A 172 -11.02 -10.76 -8.22
CA GLU A 172 -9.86 -11.63 -8.00
C GLU A 172 -9.45 -11.67 -6.51
N ALA A 173 -9.49 -10.54 -5.81
CA ALA A 173 -9.19 -10.47 -4.37
C ALA A 173 -10.17 -11.32 -3.54
N VAL A 174 -11.47 -11.24 -3.82
CA VAL A 174 -12.52 -11.99 -3.10
C VAL A 174 -12.34 -13.49 -3.26
N LYS A 175 -11.96 -13.97 -4.46
CA LYS A 175 -11.71 -15.40 -4.72
C LYS A 175 -10.59 -15.98 -3.85
N ILE A 176 -9.65 -15.16 -3.38
CA ILE A 176 -8.57 -15.61 -2.51
C ILE A 176 -9.08 -15.75 -1.08
N ASN A 177 -9.83 -14.75 -0.60
CA ASN A 177 -10.37 -14.74 0.76
C ASN A 177 -11.53 -15.73 0.97
N SER A 178 -12.22 -16.16 -0.08
CA SER A 178 -13.28 -17.18 0.01
C SER A 178 -12.78 -18.62 0.15
N VAL A 179 -11.45 -18.82 0.19
CA VAL A 179 -10.79 -20.13 0.33
C VAL A 179 -10.22 -20.31 1.75
N GLU A 180 -10.53 -19.40 2.68
CA GLU A 180 -10.25 -19.54 4.11
C GLU A 180 -11.40 -20.23 4.86
#